data_AF-A0A3N5FFJ3-F1
#
_entry.id   AF-A0A3N5FFJ3-F1
#
_cell.length_a   1.000
_cell.length_b   1.000
_cell.length_c   1.000
_cell.angle_alpha   90.00
_cell.angle_beta   90.00
_cell.angle_gamma   90.00
#
_symmetry.space_group_name_H-M   'P 1'
#
loop_
_entity.id
_entity.type
_entity.pdbx_description
1 polymer ?
#
loop_
_entity_poly.entity_id
_entity_poly.type
_entity_poly.pdbx_seq_one_letter_code
_entity_poly.pdbx_strand_id
1 'polypeptide(L)'
;MSTPNQNQTLARENFIPVSIEIAYAGRRSDVEGKFIRERLKRPSWNGWIAATPNGTILNEEPYLDLVIHKGLQRWNELPAEERRPGLALENLGPVDPSLDLTPPAGGLILKTFIRSLARDAKGALMAPESVDLGNPGAPPIPAQAQRDHLWLMAEEAASLLPAQRTKGHRSPVPTFLADRICSFYLKDSATCIPGTSASKYGRYSGTLTSVVAEST
;
A
#
# COMPACT_ATOMS: atom_id res chain seq x y z
N MET A 1 -2.73 -6.60 23.92
CA MET A 1 -3.00 -6.09 22.55
C MET A 1 -4.47 -5.70 22.48
N SER A 2 -4.77 -4.48 22.04
CA SER A 2 -6.15 -4.05 21.77
C SER A 2 -6.71 -4.79 20.55
N THR A 3 -8.02 -4.98 20.51
CA THR A 3 -8.68 -5.56 19.33
C THR A 3 -8.69 -4.54 18.18
N PRO A 4 -8.72 -4.96 16.90
CA PRO A 4 -8.81 -4.05 15.76
C PRO A 4 -9.96 -3.02 15.88
N ASN A 5 -11.11 -3.43 16.42
CA ASN A 5 -12.27 -2.55 16.64
C ASN A 5 -11.99 -1.44 17.67
N GLN A 6 -11.18 -1.71 18.70
CA GLN A 6 -10.81 -0.72 19.70
C GLN A 6 -9.90 0.36 19.11
N ASN A 7 -8.90 -0.03 18.30
CA ASN A 7 -8.01 0.92 17.65
C ASN A 7 -8.76 1.83 16.66
N GLN A 8 -9.69 1.26 15.86
CA GLN A 8 -10.53 2.06 14.96
C GLN A 8 -11.40 3.07 15.71
N THR A 9 -12.00 2.65 16.83
CA THR A 9 -12.83 3.53 17.67
C THR A 9 -12.00 4.68 18.25
N LEU A 10 -10.84 4.36 18.83
CA LEU A 10 -9.93 5.37 19.39
C LEU A 10 -9.43 6.36 18.33
N ALA A 11 -9.04 5.86 17.16
CA ALA A 11 -8.62 6.70 16.03
C ALA A 11 -9.74 7.66 15.61
N ARG A 12 -10.96 7.16 15.45
CA ARG A 12 -12.12 7.98 15.04
C ARG A 12 -12.45 9.08 16.05
N GLU A 13 -12.34 8.78 17.34
CA GLU A 13 -12.80 9.68 18.41
C GLU A 13 -11.74 10.69 18.85
N ASN A 14 -10.45 10.39 18.64
CA ASN A 14 -9.35 11.18 19.20
C ASN A 14 -8.36 11.72 18.17
N PHE A 15 -8.44 11.29 16.91
CA PHE A 15 -7.48 11.66 15.88
C PHE A 15 -8.17 12.21 14.63
N ILE A 16 -7.43 13.02 13.86
CA ILE A 16 -7.77 13.38 12.48
C ILE A 16 -6.94 12.46 11.58
N PRO A 17 -7.53 11.39 11.00
CA PRO A 17 -6.78 10.46 10.18
C PRO A 17 -6.42 11.11 8.84
N VAL A 18 -5.14 11.04 8.47
CA VAL A 18 -4.62 11.50 7.18
C VAL A 18 -3.77 10.39 6.58
N SER A 19 -3.99 10.10 5.29
CA SER A 19 -3.16 9.17 4.53
C SER A 19 -2.27 9.97 3.59
N ILE A 20 -0.96 9.72 3.65
CA ILE A 20 0.03 10.43 2.83
C ILE A 20 0.90 9.39 2.12
N GLU A 21 0.99 9.50 0.81
CA GLU A 21 1.96 8.74 0.03
C GLU A 21 3.35 9.42 0.16
N ILE A 22 4.06 9.06 1.24
CA ILE A 22 5.23 9.80 1.69
C ILE A 22 6.42 9.69 0.72
N ALA A 23 6.46 8.65 -0.12
CA ALA A 23 7.52 8.49 -1.10
C ALA A 23 7.48 9.62 -2.15
N TYR A 24 6.29 10.12 -2.47
CA TYR A 24 6.05 11.19 -3.44
C TYR A 24 5.86 12.55 -2.76
N ALA A 25 5.02 12.62 -1.72
CA ALA A 25 4.74 13.87 -1.03
C ALA A 25 6.01 14.50 -0.43
N GLY A 26 6.91 13.69 0.11
CA GLY A 26 8.21 14.16 0.61
C GLY A 26 9.17 14.71 -0.46
N ARG A 27 8.88 14.55 -1.76
CA ARG A 27 9.67 15.10 -2.89
C ARG A 27 9.16 16.46 -3.36
N ARG A 28 7.95 16.86 -2.97
CA ARG A 28 7.34 18.12 -3.41
C ARG A 28 8.18 19.32 -2.94
N SER A 29 8.29 20.34 -3.80
CA SER A 29 9.04 21.56 -3.49
C SER A 29 8.23 22.58 -2.67
N ASP A 30 6.92 22.37 -2.58
CA ASP A 30 5.97 23.20 -1.84
C ASP A 30 6.10 23.06 -0.30
N VAL A 31 5.26 23.82 0.41
CA VAL A 31 5.29 23.85 1.88
C VAL A 31 4.88 22.52 2.51
N GLU A 32 4.06 21.71 1.83
CA GLU A 32 3.68 20.38 2.31
C GLU A 32 4.89 19.43 2.26
N GLY A 33 5.58 19.37 1.11
CA GLY A 33 6.80 18.58 0.99
C GLY A 33 7.88 19.02 1.98
N LYS A 34 8.02 20.34 2.20
CA LYS A 34 8.92 20.88 3.23
C LYS A 34 8.51 20.42 4.63
N PHE A 35 7.23 20.51 4.99
CA PHE A 35 6.70 20.07 6.27
C PHE A 35 6.98 18.58 6.51
N ILE A 36 6.74 17.72 5.52
CA ILE A 36 7.00 16.28 5.61
C ILE A 36 8.49 16.00 5.85
N ARG A 37 9.38 16.68 5.12
CA ARG A 37 10.84 16.49 5.26
C ARG A 37 11.37 16.99 6.60
N GLU A 38 10.94 18.17 7.03
CA GLU A 38 11.53 18.86 8.20
C GLU A 38 10.86 18.49 9.52
N ARG A 39 9.52 18.33 9.52
CA ARG A 39 8.74 18.07 10.74
C ARG A 39 8.49 16.59 10.94
N LEU A 40 7.97 15.92 9.91
CA LEU A 40 7.70 14.47 9.98
C LEU A 40 8.95 13.61 9.73
N LYS A 41 10.07 14.24 9.35
CA LYS A 41 11.37 13.59 9.14
C LYS A 41 11.30 12.36 8.23
N ARG A 42 10.41 12.39 7.23
CA ARG A 42 10.18 11.36 6.20
C ARG A 42 10.48 9.93 6.71
N PRO A 43 9.60 9.31 7.54
CA PRO A 43 9.78 7.91 7.93
C PRO A 43 10.06 7.07 6.69
N SER A 44 11.11 6.26 6.76
CA SER A 44 11.59 5.44 5.66
C SER A 44 10.71 4.21 5.37
N TRP A 45 9.53 4.12 6.00
CA TRP A 45 8.72 2.89 6.03
C TRP A 45 7.22 3.17 5.97
N ASN A 46 6.46 2.18 5.51
CA ASN A 46 5.02 2.07 5.72
C ASN A 46 4.76 2.04 7.24
N GLY A 47 4.29 3.15 7.81
CA GLY A 47 4.16 3.29 9.25
C GLY A 47 3.16 4.36 9.62
N TRP A 48 2.69 4.29 10.85
CA TRP A 48 1.75 5.26 11.40
C TRP A 48 2.51 6.35 12.16
N ILE A 49 2.00 7.58 12.10
CA ILE A 49 2.50 8.70 12.89
C ILE A 49 1.31 9.34 13.60
N ALA A 50 1.45 9.53 14.91
CA ALA A 50 0.69 10.48 15.68
C ALA A 50 1.53 11.75 15.81
N ALA A 51 1.02 12.87 15.32
CA ALA A 51 1.72 14.15 15.42
C ALA A 51 0.78 15.24 15.94
N THR A 52 1.36 16.22 16.64
CA THR A 52 0.67 17.47 16.97
C THR A 52 0.35 18.26 15.69
N PRO A 53 -0.55 19.25 15.74
CA PRO A 53 -0.81 20.16 14.61
C PRO A 53 0.43 20.84 14.03
N ASN A 54 1.50 20.97 14.83
CA ASN A 54 2.75 21.63 14.41
C ASN A 54 3.80 20.64 13.87
N GLY A 55 3.44 19.35 13.76
CA GLY A 55 4.29 18.30 13.21
C GLY A 55 5.27 17.68 14.20
N THR A 56 5.11 17.91 15.51
CA THR A 56 5.85 17.16 16.53
C THR A 56 5.31 15.75 16.61
N ILE A 57 6.14 14.76 16.26
CA ILE A 57 5.82 13.33 16.37
C ILE A 57 5.71 12.94 17.86
N LEU A 58 4.65 12.22 18.19
CA LEU A 58 4.31 11.79 19.54
C LEU A 58 4.55 10.28 19.78
N ASN A 59 4.75 9.52 18.71
CA ASN A 59 5.07 8.10 18.77
C ASN A 59 6.53 7.85 18.38
N GLU A 60 7.27 7.12 19.21
CA GLU A 60 8.65 6.69 18.89
C GLU A 60 8.67 5.47 17.96
N GLU A 61 7.56 4.72 17.92
CA GLU A 61 7.42 3.44 17.21
C GLU A 61 6.37 3.54 16.10
N PRO A 62 6.55 2.91 14.92
CA PRO A 62 5.66 3.07 13.76
C PRO A 62 4.45 2.11 13.75
N TYR A 63 4.31 1.22 14.73
CA TYR A 63 3.25 0.22 14.80
C TYR A 63 1.91 0.81 15.23
N LEU A 64 0.83 0.56 14.46
CA LEU A 64 -0.47 1.24 14.60
C LEU A 64 -1.02 1.25 16.02
N ASP A 65 -0.99 0.11 16.72
CA ASP A 65 -1.49 0.01 18.09
C ASP A 65 -0.67 0.87 19.05
N LEU A 66 0.66 0.82 18.96
CA LEU A 66 1.54 1.67 19.74
C LEU A 66 1.36 3.15 19.38
N VAL A 67 1.13 3.48 18.11
CA VAL A 67 0.92 4.86 17.67
C VAL A 67 -0.35 5.46 18.27
N ILE A 68 -1.47 4.73 18.20
CA ILE A 68 -2.74 5.22 18.75
C ILE A 68 -2.62 5.40 20.26
N HIS A 69 -2.17 4.37 20.98
CA HIS A 69 -2.18 4.40 22.44
C HIS A 69 -1.11 5.34 23.01
N LYS A 70 0.15 5.22 22.58
CA LYS A 70 1.23 6.09 23.09
C LYS A 70 1.07 7.51 22.59
N GLY A 71 0.65 7.70 21.33
CA GLY A 71 0.40 9.02 20.77
C GLY A 71 -0.70 9.76 21.53
N LEU A 72 -1.81 9.09 21.85
CA LEU A 72 -2.89 9.68 22.64
C LEU A 72 -2.48 9.96 24.08
N GLN A 73 -1.75 9.04 24.72
CA GLN A 73 -1.22 9.26 26.05
C GLN A 73 -0.32 10.51 26.07
N ARG A 74 0.64 10.59 25.13
CA ARG A 74 1.57 11.71 25.07
C ARG A 74 0.88 13.02 24.73
N TRP A 75 -0.13 12.99 23.85
CA TRP A 75 -0.99 14.13 23.57
C TRP A 75 -1.65 14.68 24.83
N ASN A 76 -2.21 13.81 25.68
CA ASN A 76 -2.89 14.22 26.91
C ASN A 76 -1.93 14.81 27.96
N GLU A 77 -0.65 14.44 27.90
CA GLU A 77 0.41 15.00 28.75
C GLU A 77 0.89 16.39 28.28
N LEU A 78 0.56 16.81 27.04
CA LEU A 78 1.01 18.10 26.51
C LEU A 78 0.30 19.29 27.18
N PRO A 79 1.03 20.39 27.43
CA PRO A 79 0.43 21.66 27.80
C PRO A 79 -0.66 22.09 26.80
N ALA A 80 -1.70 22.77 27.29
CA ALA A 80 -2.83 23.18 26.45
C ALA A 80 -2.40 24.03 25.24
N GLU A 81 -1.35 24.84 25.40
CA GLU A 81 -0.81 25.67 24.31
C GLU A 81 -0.19 24.83 23.18
N GLU A 82 0.49 23.73 23.50
CA GLU A 82 1.07 22.83 22.50
C GLU A 82 0.02 21.98 21.77
N ARG A 83 -1.17 21.84 22.36
CA ARG A 83 -2.32 21.17 21.76
C ARG A 83 -3.12 22.08 20.83
N ARG A 84 -2.86 23.39 20.84
CA ARG A 84 -3.53 24.32 19.92
C ARG A 84 -2.91 24.22 18.52
N PRO A 85 -3.71 24.42 17.46
CA PRO A 85 -3.18 24.65 16.13
C PRO A 85 -2.28 25.89 16.16
N GLY A 86 -0.96 25.71 15.94
CA GLY A 86 0.01 26.81 16.00
C GLY A 86 0.66 27.11 14.64
N LEU A 87 0.72 26.13 13.75
CA LEU A 87 1.28 26.26 12.41
C LEU A 87 0.16 26.58 11.42
N ALA A 88 -0.12 27.87 11.25
CA ALA A 88 -0.89 28.33 10.10
C ALA A 88 0.00 28.23 8.86
N LEU A 89 -0.27 27.25 8.01
CA LEU A 89 0.31 27.21 6.66
C LEU A 89 -0.48 28.19 5.79
N GLU A 90 -0.26 29.49 5.98
CA GLU A 90 -1.07 30.57 5.36
C GLU A 90 -0.97 30.62 3.83
N ASN A 91 -0.03 29.87 3.25
CA ASN A 91 0.09 29.72 1.82
C ASN A 91 0.62 28.33 1.47
N LEU A 92 -0.30 27.41 1.17
CA LEU A 92 0.06 26.06 0.71
C LEU A 92 0.77 26.07 -0.67
N GLY A 93 0.72 27.20 -1.37
CA GLY A 93 1.15 27.30 -2.75
C GLY A 93 0.29 26.43 -3.68
N PRO A 94 0.56 26.46 -4.99
CA PRO A 94 -0.03 25.51 -5.91
C PRO A 94 0.52 24.11 -5.62
N VAL A 95 -0.37 23.12 -5.64
CA VAL A 95 0.03 21.70 -5.64
C VAL A 95 0.88 21.44 -6.88
N ASP A 96 2.06 20.83 -6.72
CA ASP A 96 2.88 20.40 -7.86
C ASP A 96 2.23 19.17 -8.53
N PRO A 97 1.60 19.33 -9.71
CA PRO A 97 0.88 18.24 -10.36
C PRO A 97 1.84 17.20 -10.98
N SER A 98 3.14 17.51 -11.09
CA SER A 98 4.12 16.60 -11.72
C SER A 98 4.38 15.34 -10.90
N LEU A 99 4.04 15.36 -9.62
CA LEU A 99 4.17 14.22 -8.70
C LEU A 99 2.84 13.47 -8.49
N ASP A 100 1.74 13.98 -9.04
CA ASP A 100 0.47 13.26 -9.03
C ASP A 100 0.52 12.14 -10.07
N LEU A 101 0.34 10.91 -9.60
CA LEU A 101 0.27 9.76 -10.48
C LEU A 101 -1.05 9.80 -11.25
N THR A 102 -0.97 9.98 -12.56
CA THR A 102 -2.12 9.91 -13.46
C THR A 102 -2.10 8.60 -14.25
N PRO A 103 -3.27 7.97 -14.49
CA PRO A 103 -3.34 6.79 -15.34
C PRO A 103 -2.76 7.10 -16.73
N PRO A 104 -2.03 6.17 -17.35
CA PRO A 104 -1.52 6.35 -18.70
C PRO A 104 -2.65 6.69 -19.68
N ALA A 105 -2.46 7.74 -20.48
CA ALA A 105 -3.41 8.12 -21.51
C ALA A 105 -3.60 6.96 -22.51
N GLY A 106 -4.86 6.60 -22.79
CA GLY A 106 -5.19 5.45 -23.66
C GLY A 106 -4.79 4.08 -23.09
N GLY A 107 -4.35 4.04 -21.83
CA GLY A 107 -3.98 2.82 -21.13
C GLY A 107 -5.17 2.03 -20.58
N LEU A 108 -4.86 0.95 -19.88
CA LEU A 108 -5.84 0.14 -19.15
C LEU A 108 -5.48 0.08 -17.66
N ILE A 109 -6.49 0.14 -16.80
CA ILE A 109 -6.36 -0.12 -15.37
C ILE A 109 -6.96 -1.50 -15.10
N LEU A 110 -6.11 -2.47 -14.80
CA LEU A 110 -6.54 -3.79 -14.37
C LEU A 110 -6.69 -3.80 -12.85
N LYS A 111 -7.86 -4.21 -12.36
CA LYS A 111 -8.06 -4.51 -10.95
C LYS A 111 -7.46 -5.89 -10.68
N THR A 112 -6.49 -5.95 -9.77
CA THR A 112 -5.91 -7.21 -9.33
C THR A 112 -6.48 -7.58 -7.97
N PHE A 113 -6.70 -8.87 -7.77
CA PHE A 113 -7.15 -9.43 -6.51
C PHE A 113 -6.17 -10.54 -6.16
N ILE A 114 -5.51 -10.42 -5.02
CA ILE A 114 -4.53 -11.39 -4.55
C ILE A 114 -4.92 -11.88 -3.16
N ARG A 115 -4.50 -13.09 -2.82
CA ARG A 115 -4.55 -13.59 -1.46
C ARG A 115 -3.44 -14.59 -1.22
N SER A 116 -3.00 -14.69 0.03
CA SER A 116 -2.09 -15.76 0.43
C SER A 116 -2.78 -17.11 0.30
N LEU A 117 -2.04 -18.10 -0.20
CA LEU A 117 -2.48 -19.49 -0.32
C LEU A 117 -1.52 -20.37 0.49
N ALA A 118 -2.08 -21.35 1.20
CA ALA A 118 -1.33 -22.39 1.90
C ALA A 118 -1.57 -23.75 1.23
N ARG A 119 -0.83 -24.77 1.66
CA ARG A 119 -1.14 -26.16 1.34
C ARG A 119 -1.60 -26.88 2.59
N ASP A 120 -2.67 -27.67 2.47
CA ASP A 120 -3.12 -28.55 3.55
C ASP A 120 -2.18 -29.76 3.71
N ALA A 121 -2.49 -30.65 4.67
CA ALA A 121 -1.72 -31.86 4.92
C ALA A 121 -1.65 -32.82 3.72
N LYS A 122 -2.54 -32.68 2.73
CA LYS A 122 -2.58 -33.47 1.49
C LYS A 122 -1.90 -32.74 0.32
N GLY A 123 -1.35 -31.56 0.56
CA GLY A 123 -0.72 -30.72 -0.46
C GLY A 123 -1.70 -29.91 -1.31
N ALA A 124 -3.01 -29.95 -1.03
CA ALA A 124 -4.01 -29.19 -1.77
C ALA A 124 -3.95 -27.70 -1.40
N LEU A 125 -4.14 -26.82 -2.40
CA LEU A 125 -4.16 -25.38 -2.16
C LEU A 125 -5.38 -25.00 -1.32
N MET A 126 -5.16 -24.22 -0.27
CA MET A 126 -6.22 -23.74 0.61
C MET A 126 -6.04 -22.27 0.97
N ALA A 127 -7.16 -21.72 1.42
CA ALA A 127 -7.33 -20.43 2.04
C ALA A 127 -6.92 -20.47 3.52
N PRO A 128 -5.76 -19.98 3.95
CA PRO A 128 -5.51 -19.86 5.39
C PRO A 128 -6.46 -18.81 5.99
N GLU A 129 -6.77 -18.93 7.29
CA GLU A 129 -7.48 -17.90 8.06
C GLU A 129 -6.52 -16.79 8.51
N SER A 130 -5.28 -17.15 8.84
CA SER A 130 -4.20 -16.26 9.24
C SER A 130 -2.87 -16.63 8.60
N VAL A 131 -1.98 -15.65 8.40
CA VAL A 131 -0.62 -15.82 7.89
C VAL A 131 0.38 -15.39 8.96
N ASP A 132 1.36 -16.24 9.23
CA ASP A 132 2.55 -15.87 10.00
C ASP A 132 3.59 -15.23 9.08
N LEU A 133 4.03 -14.03 9.43
CA LEU A 133 5.01 -13.27 8.65
C LEU A 133 6.46 -13.67 8.96
N GLY A 134 6.65 -14.51 9.98
CA GLY A 134 7.95 -14.91 10.51
C GLY A 134 8.71 -13.74 11.13
N ASN A 135 7.98 -12.82 11.76
CA ASN A 135 8.53 -11.68 12.49
C ASN A 135 8.55 -12.04 13.99
N PRO A 136 9.73 -12.15 14.64
CA PRO A 136 9.80 -12.52 16.04
C PRO A 136 8.93 -11.62 16.93
N GLY A 137 8.04 -12.24 17.72
CA GLY A 137 7.15 -11.53 18.64
C GLY A 137 5.90 -10.91 18.00
N ALA A 138 5.75 -10.95 16.67
CA ALA A 138 4.54 -10.50 16.00
C ALA A 138 3.51 -11.65 15.92
N PRO A 139 2.22 -11.40 16.23
CA PRO A 139 1.19 -12.40 16.04
C PRO A 139 0.91 -12.61 14.53
N PRO A 140 0.40 -13.80 14.13
CA PRO A 140 -0.15 -14.00 12.80
C PRO A 140 -1.25 -12.97 12.49
N ILE A 141 -1.33 -12.54 11.24
CA ILE A 141 -2.33 -11.58 10.77
C ILE A 141 -3.46 -12.29 10.00
N PRO A 142 -4.70 -11.77 10.02
CA PRO A 142 -5.77 -12.32 9.19
C PRO A 142 -5.40 -12.36 7.70
N ALA A 143 -5.63 -13.50 7.04
CA ALA A 143 -5.30 -13.76 5.64
C ALA A 143 -6.35 -13.15 4.68
N GLN A 144 -6.49 -11.83 4.71
CA GLN A 144 -7.47 -11.11 3.90
C GLN A 144 -7.03 -11.05 2.43
N ALA A 145 -8.02 -11.08 1.54
CA ALA A 145 -7.76 -10.78 0.14
C ALA A 145 -7.38 -9.29 0.00
N GLN A 146 -6.37 -9.02 -0.82
CA GLN A 146 -5.98 -7.66 -1.17
C GLN A 146 -6.45 -7.31 -2.57
N ARG A 147 -6.73 -6.03 -2.75
CA ARG A 147 -7.03 -5.44 -4.05
C ARG A 147 -5.93 -4.45 -4.39
N ASP A 148 -5.41 -4.56 -5.60
CA ASP A 148 -4.42 -3.63 -6.14
C ASP A 148 -4.80 -3.27 -7.58
N HIS A 149 -4.00 -2.41 -8.22
CA HIS A 149 -4.21 -1.96 -9.59
C HIS A 149 -2.91 -2.08 -10.39
N LEU A 150 -3.02 -2.66 -11.58
CA LEU A 150 -1.97 -2.64 -12.59
C LEU A 150 -2.35 -1.64 -13.67
N TRP A 151 -1.51 -0.60 -13.83
CA TRP A 151 -1.64 0.36 -14.92
C TRP A 151 -0.84 -0.13 -16.12
N LEU A 152 -1.51 -0.24 -17.27
CA LEU A 152 -0.91 -0.59 -18.55
C LEU A 152 -0.84 0.66 -19.42
N MET A 153 0.30 0.85 -20.08
CA MET A 153 0.40 1.81 -21.18
C MET A 153 -0.48 1.38 -22.36
N ALA A 154 -0.77 2.29 -23.29
CA ALA A 154 -1.58 2.01 -24.47
C ALA A 154 -1.01 0.85 -25.31
N GLU A 155 0.32 0.81 -25.47
CA GLU A 155 1.02 -0.22 -26.25
C GLU A 155 0.96 -1.58 -25.55
N GLU A 156 1.09 -1.59 -24.21
CA GLU A 156 0.98 -2.81 -23.41
C GLU A 156 -0.45 -3.36 -23.45
N ALA A 157 -1.44 -2.49 -23.32
CA ALA A 157 -2.84 -2.83 -23.47
C ALA A 157 -3.15 -3.43 -24.85
N ALA A 158 -2.67 -2.79 -25.92
CA ALA A 158 -2.83 -3.29 -27.28
C ALA A 158 -2.18 -4.66 -27.48
N SER A 159 -1.02 -4.91 -26.85
CA SER A 159 -0.31 -6.19 -26.92
C SER A 159 -1.06 -7.38 -26.29
N LEU A 160 -2.09 -7.12 -25.48
CA LEU A 160 -2.95 -8.15 -24.91
C LEU A 160 -4.05 -8.60 -25.88
N LEU A 161 -4.34 -7.82 -26.91
CA LEU A 161 -5.39 -8.12 -27.89
C LEU A 161 -4.85 -9.12 -28.92
N PRO A 162 -5.46 -10.31 -29.05
CA PRO A 162 -5.06 -11.24 -30.09
C PRO A 162 -5.35 -10.68 -31.48
N ALA A 163 -4.51 -11.04 -32.44
CA ALA A 163 -4.76 -10.74 -33.86
C ALA A 163 -6.09 -11.36 -34.33
N GLN A 164 -6.41 -12.57 -33.83
CA GLN A 164 -7.67 -13.25 -34.10
C GLN A 164 -8.63 -13.10 -32.92
N ARG A 165 -9.78 -12.47 -33.15
CA ARG A 165 -10.80 -12.18 -32.13
C ARG A 165 -11.93 -13.20 -32.08
N THR A 166 -11.67 -14.44 -32.48
CA THR A 166 -12.66 -15.51 -32.44
C THR A 166 -12.73 -16.11 -31.04
N LYS A 167 -13.94 -16.38 -30.53
CA LYS A 167 -14.18 -17.04 -29.23
C LYS A 167 -13.26 -18.26 -29.05
N GLY A 168 -12.65 -18.36 -27.88
CA GLY A 168 -11.76 -19.46 -27.52
C GLY A 168 -10.36 -19.37 -28.12
N HIS A 169 -10.08 -18.41 -29.02
CA HIS A 169 -8.73 -18.18 -29.50
C HIS A 169 -7.79 -17.86 -28.34
N ARG A 170 -6.62 -18.51 -28.35
CA ARG A 170 -5.60 -18.38 -27.31
C ARG A 170 -4.35 -17.78 -27.92
N SER A 171 -3.80 -16.76 -27.29
CA SER A 171 -2.52 -16.16 -27.68
C SER A 171 -1.60 -16.00 -26.48
N PRO A 172 -0.28 -16.16 -26.67
CA PRO A 172 0.68 -15.91 -25.59
C PRO A 172 0.67 -14.41 -25.24
N VAL A 173 0.71 -14.11 -23.94
CA VAL A 173 0.98 -12.74 -23.46
C VAL A 173 2.49 -12.47 -23.62
N PRO A 174 2.91 -11.27 -24.05
CA PRO A 174 4.32 -10.93 -24.18
C PRO A 174 5.11 -11.19 -22.89
N THR A 175 6.29 -11.79 -23.02
CA THR A 175 7.10 -12.24 -21.86
C THR A 175 7.41 -11.11 -20.89
N PHE A 176 7.73 -9.91 -21.37
CA PHE A 176 8.03 -8.77 -20.48
C PHE A 176 6.83 -8.41 -19.59
N LEU A 177 5.61 -8.50 -20.12
CA LEU A 177 4.39 -8.19 -19.39
C LEU A 177 4.05 -9.34 -18.42
N ALA A 178 4.27 -10.59 -18.86
CA ALA A 178 4.12 -11.75 -18.00
C ALA A 178 5.06 -11.70 -16.79
N ASP A 179 6.35 -11.43 -17.03
CA ASP A 179 7.36 -11.28 -15.99
C ASP A 179 7.01 -10.13 -15.02
N ARG A 180 6.52 -9.00 -15.53
CA ARG A 180 6.06 -7.87 -14.69
C ARG A 180 4.89 -8.28 -13.80
N ILE A 181 3.87 -8.93 -14.37
CA ILE A 181 2.70 -9.41 -13.61
C ILE A 181 3.15 -10.40 -12.54
N CYS A 182 4.00 -11.38 -12.89
CA CYS A 182 4.53 -12.35 -11.94
C CYS A 182 5.34 -11.70 -10.81
N SER A 183 6.21 -10.74 -11.15
CA SER A 183 7.16 -10.14 -10.20
C SER A 183 6.50 -9.18 -9.21
N PHE A 184 5.49 -8.44 -9.65
CA PHE A 184 4.90 -7.35 -8.86
C PHE A 184 3.47 -7.62 -8.41
N TYR A 185 2.70 -8.43 -9.15
CA TYR A 185 1.26 -8.57 -8.95
C TYR A 185 0.79 -9.99 -8.61
N LEU A 186 1.65 -11.00 -8.77
CA LEU A 186 1.39 -12.39 -8.32
C LEU A 186 2.33 -12.87 -7.22
N LYS A 187 3.32 -12.04 -6.86
CA LYS A 187 4.11 -12.23 -5.66
C LYS A 187 3.16 -12.27 -4.46
N ASP A 188 3.46 -13.08 -3.45
CA ASP A 188 2.74 -13.04 -2.16
C ASP A 188 3.12 -11.78 -1.38
N SER A 189 2.87 -10.62 -1.99
CA SER A 189 2.87 -9.30 -1.39
C SER A 189 1.60 -9.04 -0.60
N ALA A 190 0.71 -10.03 -0.47
CA ALA A 190 -0.54 -9.96 0.31
C ALA A 190 -0.31 -9.65 1.80
N THR A 191 0.94 -9.61 2.24
CA THR A 191 1.37 -9.30 3.61
C THR A 191 2.07 -7.95 3.75
N CYS A 192 2.24 -7.19 2.65
CA CYS A 192 2.71 -5.79 2.65
C CYS A 192 4.01 -5.49 3.42
N ILE A 193 5.00 -6.40 3.43
CA ILE A 193 6.34 -6.10 3.99
C ILE A 193 7.33 -5.83 2.84
N PRO A 194 7.63 -4.55 2.51
CA PRO A 194 8.78 -4.22 1.68
C PRO A 194 10.05 -4.49 2.48
N GLY A 195 10.99 -5.27 1.93
CA GLY A 195 12.31 -5.50 2.54
C GLY A 195 12.64 -6.97 2.85
N THR A 196 11.65 -7.86 2.98
CA THR A 196 11.90 -9.32 3.07
C THR A 196 11.77 -10.01 1.71
N SER A 197 11.34 -9.27 0.69
CA SER A 197 10.74 -9.85 -0.50
C SER A 197 11.74 -10.33 -1.55
N ALA A 198 12.99 -9.83 -1.59
CA ALA A 198 14.01 -10.34 -2.50
C ALA A 198 14.75 -11.57 -1.95
N SER A 199 14.86 -11.69 -0.62
CA SER A 199 15.61 -12.75 0.05
C SER A 199 14.73 -13.92 0.53
N LYS A 200 13.46 -13.70 0.91
CA LYS A 200 12.55 -14.78 1.33
C LYS A 200 11.83 -15.48 0.18
N TYR A 201 11.60 -14.79 -0.94
CA TYR A 201 10.76 -15.29 -2.01
C TYR A 201 11.49 -15.07 -3.34
N GLY A 202 11.92 -16.16 -3.96
CA GLY A 202 12.82 -16.16 -5.13
C GLY A 202 12.29 -15.43 -6.37
N ARG A 203 12.98 -15.62 -7.50
CA ARG A 203 12.52 -15.05 -8.77
C ARG A 203 11.22 -15.71 -9.20
N TYR A 204 10.19 -14.90 -9.43
CA TYR A 204 8.94 -15.36 -10.01
C TYR A 204 9.02 -15.24 -11.53
N SER A 205 8.65 -16.30 -12.23
CA SER A 205 8.44 -16.29 -13.67
C SER A 205 7.23 -17.15 -13.99
N GLY A 206 6.65 -16.95 -15.16
CA GLY A 206 5.46 -17.69 -15.57
C GLY A 206 5.14 -17.48 -17.03
N THR A 207 4.16 -18.24 -17.50
CA THR A 207 3.56 -18.05 -18.81
C THR A 207 2.13 -17.59 -18.61
N LEU A 208 1.72 -16.60 -19.38
CA LEU A 208 0.37 -16.06 -19.40
C LEU A 208 -0.21 -16.27 -20.80
N THR A 209 -1.48 -16.65 -20.86
CA THR A 209 -2.21 -16.88 -22.11
C THR A 209 -3.50 -16.07 -22.05
N SER A 210 -3.72 -15.20 -23.03
CA SER A 210 -5.01 -14.53 -23.19
C SER A 210 -5.97 -15.45 -23.95
N VAL A 211 -7.25 -15.40 -23.58
CA VAL A 211 -8.32 -16.17 -24.21
C VAL A 211 -9.45 -15.23 -24.56
N VAL A 212 -9.91 -15.25 -25.81
CA VAL A 212 -11.07 -14.46 -26.23
C VAL A 212 -12.35 -15.10 -25.67
N ALA A 213 -13.01 -14.39 -24.76
CA ALA A 213 -14.32 -14.77 -24.23
C ALA A 213 -15.45 -14.04 -24.98
N GLU A 214 -16.68 -14.53 -24.84
CA GLU A 214 -17.87 -13.77 -25.26
C GLU A 214 -18.06 -12.57 -24.33
N SER A 215 -18.60 -11.47 -24.87
CA SER A 215 -19.09 -10.40 -24.02
C SER A 215 -20.27 -10.94 -23.22
N THR A 216 -20.12 -11.00 -21.90
CA THR A 216 -21.22 -11.21 -20.95
C THR A 216 -22.13 -10.00 -20.89
#